data_AF-A0A3D5D7H7-F1
#
_entry.id   AF-A0A3D5D7H7-F1
#
_cell.length_a   1.000
_cell.length_b   1.000
_cell.length_c   1.000
_cell.angle_alpha   90.00
_cell.angle_beta   90.00
_cell.angle_gamma   90.00
#
_symmetry.space_group_name_H-M   'P 1'
#
loop_
_entity.id
_entity.type
_entity.pdbx_description
1 polymer ?
#
loop_
_entity_poly.entity_id
_entity_poly.type
_entity_poly.pdbx_seq_one_letter_code
_entity_poly.pdbx_strand_id
1 'polypeptide(L)'
;MILRMLLGVLLASNVAAELVAVEVHARDRNRTGALCELALPAFKGRTLNLRMKDGTRLPLQVDAQGRATFILPRLAKGKSVVLELETEAAPTKRQVLVTRQGRKLRMAFDGNVIAEYQAEAAELPRQEIKPVYRRGGYLHPVFTPKGKLVTDDFPLQHTHHHGIWFPWTKTVFEGRQPDFWNMGSGKAKVDFVKLDATWSGPVHGGFRARHRFEDLTVKPAKPVLEETWEVRVYAAPDSPNAGWIFDLTSTQTCAGPSPLLLPQYRYGGLGVRGNRAWDHAADNPTQYLTANGVSDRVAAHATRARWWYIGGTVDGTQAGVAILGHP
;
A
#
# COMPACT_ATOMS: atom_id res chain seq x y z
N MET A 1 14.10 -17.86 -68.47
CA MET A 1 13.18 -16.83 -67.91
C MET A 1 13.08 -17.06 -66.41
N ILE A 2 13.99 -16.48 -65.62
CA ILE A 2 13.99 -16.61 -64.15
C ILE A 2 14.15 -15.21 -63.56
N LEU A 3 13.12 -14.86 -62.80
CA LEU A 3 12.77 -13.58 -62.20
C LEU A 3 13.79 -13.20 -61.12
N ARG A 4 14.41 -12.01 -61.25
CA ARG A 4 15.21 -11.37 -60.19
C ARG A 4 14.26 -10.82 -59.12
N MET A 5 14.34 -11.39 -57.93
CA MET A 5 13.59 -10.95 -56.75
C MET A 5 14.33 -9.76 -56.11
N LEU A 6 13.68 -8.59 -56.07
CA LEU A 6 14.14 -7.41 -55.31
C LEU A 6 13.99 -7.67 -53.81
N LEU A 7 15.08 -7.51 -53.06
CA LEU A 7 15.05 -7.45 -51.60
C LEU A 7 14.84 -5.99 -51.18
N GLY A 8 13.59 -5.63 -50.86
CA GLY A 8 13.26 -4.34 -50.27
C GLY A 8 13.55 -4.35 -48.77
N VAL A 9 14.59 -3.64 -48.34
CA VAL A 9 14.82 -3.34 -46.92
C VAL A 9 13.85 -2.22 -46.53
N LEU A 10 12.75 -2.57 -45.86
CA LEU A 10 11.94 -1.59 -45.13
C LEU A 10 12.69 -1.20 -43.85
N LEU A 11 13.33 -0.03 -43.87
CA LEU A 11 13.68 0.69 -42.65
C LEU A 11 12.37 1.15 -42.01
N ALA A 12 11.87 0.40 -41.03
CA ALA A 12 10.81 0.86 -40.15
C ALA A 12 11.37 2.00 -39.28
N SER A 13 11.11 3.24 -39.69
CA SER A 13 11.29 4.41 -38.83
C SER A 13 10.35 4.26 -37.63
N ASN A 14 10.91 3.98 -36.46
CA ASN A 14 10.20 4.13 -35.19
C ASN A 14 9.92 5.62 -34.96
N VAL A 15 8.85 6.14 -35.55
CA VAL A 15 8.30 7.43 -35.15
C VAL A 15 7.66 7.19 -33.77
N ALA A 16 8.42 7.45 -32.71
CA ALA A 16 7.84 7.55 -31.39
C ALA A 16 6.87 8.74 -31.42
N ALA A 17 5.57 8.47 -31.42
CA ALA A 17 4.56 9.52 -31.29
C ALA A 17 4.83 10.28 -29.99
N GLU A 18 5.09 11.59 -30.10
CA GLU A 18 5.26 12.45 -28.94
C GLU A 18 3.89 12.61 -28.26
N LEU A 19 3.78 12.15 -27.01
CA LEU A 19 2.54 12.32 -26.25
C LEU A 19 2.33 13.81 -25.97
N VAL A 20 1.33 14.40 -26.59
CA VAL A 20 0.98 15.82 -26.40
C VAL A 20 -0.22 16.03 -25.47
N ALA A 21 -1.08 15.01 -25.30
CA ALA A 21 -2.26 15.09 -24.44
C ALA A 21 -2.75 13.72 -23.95
N VAL A 22 -3.54 13.72 -22.87
CA VAL A 22 -4.20 12.55 -22.27
C VAL A 22 -5.70 12.78 -22.26
N GLU A 23 -6.49 11.84 -22.81
CA GLU A 23 -7.95 11.84 -22.67
C GLU A 23 -8.39 10.85 -21.58
N VAL A 24 -9.24 11.30 -20.65
CA VAL A 24 -9.82 10.46 -19.60
C VAL A 24 -11.33 10.41 -19.74
N HIS A 25 -11.92 9.21 -19.69
CA HIS A 25 -13.36 8.99 -19.77
C HIS A 25 -13.92 8.50 -18.42
N ALA A 26 -14.96 9.15 -17.91
CA ALA A 26 -15.64 8.71 -16.68
C ALA A 26 -16.44 7.42 -16.85
N ARG A 27 -16.85 7.12 -18.10
CA ARG A 27 -17.72 6.00 -18.48
C ARG A 27 -19.06 6.06 -17.74
N ASP A 28 -19.49 4.96 -17.14
CA ASP A 28 -20.82 4.76 -16.54
C ASP A 28 -20.96 5.30 -15.10
N ARG A 29 -19.93 5.94 -14.54
CA ARG A 29 -19.90 6.41 -13.15
C ARG A 29 -19.29 7.80 -13.02
N ASN A 30 -19.73 8.55 -12.00
CA ASN A 30 -19.00 9.73 -11.56
C ASN A 30 -17.63 9.32 -11.02
N ARG A 31 -16.60 10.09 -11.35
CA ARG A 31 -15.24 9.92 -10.84
C ARG A 31 -14.91 11.10 -9.92
N THR A 32 -14.34 10.80 -8.77
CA THR A 32 -13.89 11.79 -7.78
C THR A 32 -12.55 11.31 -7.24
N GLY A 33 -11.51 12.16 -7.29
CA GLY A 33 -10.16 11.81 -6.87
C GLY A 33 -9.61 10.57 -7.60
N ALA A 34 -9.87 10.45 -8.90
CA ALA A 34 -9.50 9.25 -9.66
C ALA A 34 -8.00 9.20 -9.91
N LEU A 35 -7.34 8.16 -9.38
CA LEU A 35 -5.96 7.82 -9.72
C LEU A 35 -5.91 7.41 -11.19
N CYS A 36 -5.08 8.08 -11.98
CA CYS A 36 -4.91 7.82 -13.40
C CYS A 36 -3.44 7.48 -13.66
N GLU A 37 -3.20 6.36 -14.34
CA GLU A 37 -1.87 5.88 -14.68
C GLU A 37 -1.73 5.69 -16.19
N LEU A 38 -0.55 6.01 -16.72
CA LEU A 38 -0.17 5.76 -18.10
C LEU A 38 1.34 5.53 -18.23
N ALA A 39 1.78 4.90 -19.32
CA ALA A 39 3.19 4.79 -19.63
C ALA A 39 3.70 6.08 -20.28
N LEU A 40 4.78 6.64 -19.74
CA LEU A 40 5.45 7.83 -20.25
C LEU A 40 6.99 7.69 -20.11
N PRO A 41 7.61 6.70 -20.78
CA PRO A 41 9.01 6.33 -20.55
C PRO A 41 10.03 7.42 -20.92
N ALA A 42 9.68 8.36 -21.81
CA ALA A 42 10.54 9.47 -22.20
C ALA A 42 10.80 10.47 -21.05
N PHE A 43 9.97 10.45 -20.00
CA PHE A 43 10.02 11.40 -18.89
C PHE A 43 10.30 10.72 -17.53
N LYS A 44 10.95 9.56 -17.53
CA LYS A 44 11.30 8.82 -16.31
C LYS A 44 11.93 9.72 -15.24
N GLY A 45 11.42 9.62 -14.01
CA GLY A 45 11.90 10.39 -12.87
C GLY A 45 11.56 11.88 -12.89
N ARG A 46 10.75 12.35 -13.83
CA ARG A 46 10.33 13.76 -13.90
C ARG A 46 9.00 14.02 -13.25
N THR A 47 8.83 15.24 -12.78
CA THR A 47 7.54 15.84 -12.44
C THR A 47 7.18 16.90 -13.48
N LEU A 48 6.00 16.74 -14.07
CA LEU A 48 5.44 17.56 -15.14
C LEU A 48 4.07 18.11 -14.71
N ASN A 49 3.38 18.81 -15.61
CA ASN A 49 1.98 19.18 -15.42
C ASN A 49 1.10 18.67 -16.57
N LEU A 50 -0.17 18.47 -16.23
CA LEU A 50 -1.27 18.31 -17.17
C LEU A 50 -2.16 19.56 -17.08
N ARG A 51 -2.40 20.23 -18.20
CA ARG A 51 -3.24 21.43 -18.27
C ARG A 51 -4.65 21.09 -18.77
N MET A 52 -5.65 21.50 -18.01
CA MET A 52 -7.07 21.46 -18.37
C MET A 52 -7.44 22.67 -19.25
N LYS A 53 -8.56 22.56 -19.98
CA LYS A 53 -9.08 23.65 -20.84
C LYS A 53 -9.36 24.96 -20.11
N ASP A 54 -9.69 24.90 -18.82
CA ASP A 54 -9.93 26.07 -17.96
C ASP A 54 -8.65 26.69 -17.39
N GLY A 55 -7.47 26.17 -17.77
CA GLY A 55 -6.17 26.61 -17.28
C GLY A 55 -5.71 25.93 -15.99
N THR A 56 -6.54 25.08 -15.37
CA THR A 56 -6.14 24.30 -14.18
C THR A 56 -4.97 23.38 -14.51
N ARG A 57 -3.96 23.34 -13.64
CA ARG A 57 -2.80 22.45 -13.77
C ARG A 57 -2.87 21.33 -12.74
N LEU A 58 -2.69 20.10 -13.18
CA LEU A 58 -2.59 18.90 -12.35
C LEU A 58 -1.15 18.39 -12.37
N PRO A 59 -0.53 18.10 -11.22
CA PRO A 59 0.80 17.51 -11.21
C PRO A 59 0.77 16.12 -11.84
N LEU A 60 1.77 15.83 -12.67
CA LEU A 60 2.02 14.51 -13.27
C LEU A 60 3.38 14.02 -12.81
N GLN A 61 3.40 12.91 -12.07
CA GLN A 61 4.62 12.35 -11.52
C GLN A 61 4.99 11.07 -12.26
N VAL A 62 6.19 11.01 -12.84
CA VAL A 62 6.68 9.86 -13.59
C VAL A 62 7.74 9.13 -12.77
N ASP A 63 7.48 7.87 -12.43
CA ASP A 63 8.42 7.06 -11.66
C ASP A 63 9.64 6.60 -12.50
N ALA A 64 10.61 5.94 -11.84
CA ALA A 64 11.83 5.47 -12.49
C ALA A 64 11.56 4.41 -13.57
N GLN A 65 10.41 3.75 -13.54
CA GLN A 65 9.97 2.76 -14.52
C GLN A 65 9.26 3.42 -15.70
N GLY A 66 8.94 4.71 -15.61
CA GLY A 66 8.24 5.45 -16.66
C GLY A 66 6.73 5.36 -16.52
N ARG A 67 6.21 4.96 -15.36
CA ARG A 67 4.78 5.04 -15.06
C ARG A 67 4.48 6.45 -14.60
N ALA A 68 3.65 7.15 -15.34
CA ALA A 68 3.15 8.46 -14.99
C ALA A 68 1.83 8.33 -14.23
N THR A 69 1.72 9.03 -13.12
CA THR A 69 0.53 9.05 -12.27
C THR A 69 0.08 10.49 -12.06
N PHE A 70 -1.23 10.72 -12.15
CA PHE A 70 -1.89 11.96 -11.73
C PHE A 70 -3.24 11.65 -11.10
N ILE A 71 -3.83 12.64 -10.43
CA ILE A 71 -5.13 12.49 -9.76
C ILE A 71 -6.12 13.44 -10.41
N LEU A 72 -7.17 12.90 -11.01
CA LEU A 72 -8.25 13.68 -11.61
C LEU A 72 -9.28 14.04 -10.52
N PRO A 73 -9.48 15.32 -10.17
CA PRO A 73 -10.32 15.71 -9.04
C PRO A 73 -11.77 15.28 -9.19
N ARG A 74 -12.37 15.53 -10.36
CA ARG A 74 -13.76 15.18 -10.66
C ARG A 74 -13.99 15.01 -12.15
N LEU A 75 -14.81 14.02 -12.51
CA LEU A 75 -15.35 13.87 -13.86
C LEU A 75 -16.75 13.26 -13.80
N ALA A 76 -17.74 13.94 -14.35
CA ALA A 76 -19.13 13.48 -14.33
C ALA A 76 -19.32 12.24 -15.23
N LYS A 77 -20.25 11.35 -14.84
CA LYS A 77 -20.66 10.19 -15.62
C LYS A 77 -20.91 10.58 -17.09
N GLY A 78 -20.42 9.76 -18.01
CA GLY A 78 -20.57 9.94 -19.46
C GLY A 78 -19.72 11.06 -20.07
N LYS A 79 -18.93 11.79 -19.28
CA LYS A 79 -18.05 12.85 -19.78
C LYS A 79 -16.62 12.35 -19.99
N SER A 80 -15.89 13.04 -20.86
CA SER A 80 -14.43 12.94 -20.97
C SER A 80 -13.79 14.31 -20.78
N VAL A 81 -12.48 14.29 -20.50
CA VAL A 81 -11.64 15.49 -20.43
C VAL A 81 -10.32 15.20 -21.14
N VAL A 82 -9.85 16.18 -21.91
CA VAL A 82 -8.52 16.17 -22.52
C VAL A 82 -7.61 17.08 -21.71
N LEU A 83 -6.42 16.58 -21.41
CA LEU A 83 -5.39 17.20 -20.60
C LEU A 83 -4.12 17.35 -21.43
N GLU A 84 -3.66 18.57 -21.66
CA GLU A 84 -2.44 18.83 -22.43
C GLU A 84 -1.20 18.60 -21.57
N LEU A 85 -0.18 17.93 -22.12
CA LEU A 85 1.08 17.71 -21.42
C LEU A 85 1.95 18.96 -21.48
N GLU A 86 2.30 19.51 -20.31
CA GLU A 86 3.32 20.55 -20.19
C GLU A 86 4.65 19.89 -19.79
N THR A 87 5.64 19.94 -20.68
CA THR A 87 6.92 19.23 -20.52
C THR A 87 7.96 20.00 -19.69
N GLU A 88 7.65 21.23 -19.29
CA GLU A 88 8.44 22.01 -18.34
C GLU A 88 8.33 21.43 -16.92
N ALA A 89 9.36 21.61 -16.10
CA ALA A 89 9.34 21.09 -14.74
C ALA A 89 8.26 21.81 -13.90
N ALA A 90 7.45 21.03 -13.21
CA ALA A 90 6.40 21.57 -12.35
C ALA A 90 6.96 21.99 -10.98
N PRO A 91 6.54 23.16 -10.43
CA PRO A 91 6.85 23.50 -9.05
C PRO A 91 6.12 22.59 -8.07
N THR A 92 6.85 22.00 -7.11
CA THR A 92 6.32 21.06 -6.12
C THR A 92 6.04 21.74 -4.77
N LYS A 93 5.03 22.62 -4.72
CA LYS A 93 4.65 23.29 -3.45
C LYS A 93 3.96 22.36 -2.46
N ARG A 94 3.16 21.42 -2.97
CA ARG A 94 2.29 20.52 -2.19
C ARG A 94 2.67 19.09 -2.56
N GLN A 95 3.09 18.29 -1.58
CA GLN A 95 3.63 16.95 -1.85
C GLN A 95 3.48 16.00 -0.67
N VAL A 96 3.44 14.71 -0.97
CA VAL A 96 3.62 13.67 0.04
C VAL A 96 5.09 13.67 0.42
N LEU A 97 5.36 13.88 1.70
CA LEU A 97 6.69 13.83 2.29
C LEU A 97 6.91 12.47 2.95
N VAL A 98 8.01 11.81 2.60
CA VAL A 98 8.47 10.59 3.24
C VAL A 98 9.80 10.87 3.92
N THR A 99 9.82 10.77 5.24
CA THR A 99 10.98 11.13 6.06
C THR A 99 11.36 10.00 7.00
N ARG A 100 12.66 9.74 7.15
CA ARG A 100 13.19 8.79 8.12
C ARG A 100 13.28 9.45 9.50
N GLN A 101 12.69 8.80 10.50
CA GLN A 101 12.70 9.24 11.90
C GLN A 101 13.13 8.06 12.78
N GLY A 102 14.42 7.98 13.08
CA GLY A 102 14.99 6.86 13.85
C GLY A 102 14.67 5.51 13.19
N ARG A 103 13.87 4.67 13.87
CA ARG A 103 13.46 3.34 13.40
C ARG A 103 12.21 3.33 12.49
N LYS A 104 11.74 4.50 12.08
CA LYS A 104 10.48 4.66 11.34
C LYS A 104 10.65 5.46 10.06
N LEU A 105 9.73 5.25 9.12
CA LEU A 105 9.46 6.18 8.02
C LEU A 105 8.09 6.83 8.25
N ARG A 106 8.04 8.15 8.27
CA ARG A 106 6.80 8.93 8.36
C ARG A 106 6.39 9.40 6.98
N MET A 107 5.14 9.10 6.60
CA MET A 107 4.49 9.60 5.39
C MET A 107 3.47 10.67 5.80
N ALA A 108 3.59 11.87 5.26
CA ALA A 108 2.73 13.01 5.59
C ALA A 108 2.39 13.85 4.36
N PHE A 109 1.26 14.54 4.40
CA PHE A 109 0.82 15.45 3.35
C PHE A 109 0.17 16.68 3.99
N ASP A 110 0.60 17.88 3.61
CA ASP A 110 0.17 19.16 4.21
C ASP A 110 0.22 19.19 5.74
N GLY A 111 1.30 18.65 6.31
CA GLY A 111 1.47 18.56 7.77
C GLY A 111 0.62 17.48 8.45
N ASN A 112 -0.35 16.86 7.76
CA ASN A 112 -1.11 15.74 8.29
C ASN A 112 -0.33 14.44 8.11
N VAL A 113 -0.12 13.71 9.21
CA VAL A 113 0.49 12.38 9.17
C VAL A 113 -0.54 11.41 8.60
N ILE A 114 -0.12 10.66 7.58
CA ILE A 114 -0.96 9.64 6.94
C ILE A 114 -0.73 8.30 7.63
N ALA A 115 0.53 7.87 7.65
CA ALA A 115 0.95 6.65 8.30
C ALA A 115 2.44 6.70 8.64
N GLU A 116 2.86 5.87 9.60
CA GLU A 116 4.26 5.53 9.83
C GLU A 116 4.50 4.06 9.52
N TYR A 117 5.64 3.77 8.91
CA TYR A 117 6.19 2.43 8.79
C TYR A 117 7.23 2.22 9.88
N GLN A 118 6.99 1.26 10.77
CA GLN A 118 7.98 0.77 11.69
C GLN A 118 8.95 -0.15 10.93
N ALA A 119 10.18 0.30 10.68
CA ALA A 119 11.17 -0.45 9.92
C ALA A 119 11.85 -1.48 10.82
N GLU A 120 12.77 -1.07 11.68
CA GLU A 120 13.41 -1.95 12.65
C GLU A 120 12.49 -2.32 13.80
N ALA A 121 12.93 -3.24 14.66
CA ALA A 121 12.21 -3.64 15.86
C ALA A 121 11.75 -2.44 16.71
N ALA A 122 10.44 -2.37 16.97
CA ALA A 122 9.84 -1.37 17.82
C ALA A 122 10.29 -1.49 19.27
N GLU A 123 10.24 -0.35 19.97
CA GLU A 123 10.29 -0.34 21.42
C GLU A 123 8.99 -0.92 21.97
N LEU A 124 9.10 -1.68 23.05
CA LEU A 124 7.92 -2.28 23.66
C LEU A 124 7.19 -1.20 24.46
N PRO A 125 5.87 -0.99 24.22
CA PRO A 125 5.15 0.12 24.82
C PRO A 125 4.86 -0.09 26.32
N ARG A 126 5.08 -1.29 26.85
CA ARG A 126 4.84 -1.64 28.26
C ARG A 126 5.89 -2.63 28.75
N GLN A 127 6.28 -2.51 30.03
CA GLN A 127 7.42 -3.23 30.60
C GLN A 127 7.19 -4.75 30.71
N GLU A 128 5.94 -5.18 30.87
CA GLU A 128 5.54 -6.58 31.01
C GLU A 128 5.59 -7.36 29.68
N ILE A 129 5.70 -6.66 28.55
CA ILE A 129 5.79 -7.32 27.24
C ILE A 129 7.17 -7.96 27.10
N LYS A 130 7.18 -9.27 26.84
CA LYS A 130 8.43 -10.02 26.68
C LYS A 130 9.20 -9.56 25.42
N PRO A 131 10.55 -9.55 25.45
CA PRO A 131 11.38 -9.17 24.30
C PRO A 131 11.08 -9.92 22.99
N VAL A 132 10.54 -11.15 23.08
CA VAL A 132 10.15 -11.97 21.91
C VAL A 132 9.08 -11.30 21.03
N TYR A 133 8.33 -10.32 21.57
CA TYR A 133 7.31 -9.57 20.83
C TYR A 133 7.87 -8.35 20.08
N ARG A 134 9.18 -8.09 20.14
CA ARG A 134 9.78 -7.02 19.33
C ARG A 134 9.75 -7.39 17.86
N ARG A 135 9.28 -6.46 17.03
CA ARG A 135 9.19 -6.63 15.58
C ARG A 135 9.19 -5.27 14.89
N GLY A 136 9.59 -5.27 13.63
CA GLY A 136 9.36 -4.19 12.69
C GLY A 136 8.66 -4.71 11.44
N GLY A 137 8.69 -3.95 10.37
CA GLY A 137 8.04 -4.32 9.12
C GLY A 137 6.52 -4.25 9.14
N TYR A 138 5.95 -3.19 9.73
CA TYR A 138 4.50 -2.97 9.76
C TYR A 138 4.16 -1.48 9.68
N LEU A 139 2.94 -1.14 9.24
CA LEU A 139 2.42 0.22 9.27
C LEU A 139 1.66 0.46 10.57
N HIS A 140 2.17 1.37 11.40
CA HIS A 140 1.49 1.92 12.56
C HIS A 140 2.29 3.14 13.09
N PRO A 141 1.63 4.23 13.49
CA PRO A 141 0.19 4.50 13.37
C PRO A 141 -0.27 4.77 11.93
N VAL A 142 -1.56 4.56 11.65
CA VAL A 142 -2.28 5.03 10.45
C VAL A 142 -3.41 5.94 10.89
N PHE A 143 -3.59 7.08 10.25
CA PHE A 143 -4.58 8.10 10.64
C PHE A 143 -5.65 8.31 9.56
N THR A 144 -6.78 8.90 9.94
CA THR A 144 -7.71 9.54 9.01
C THR A 144 -7.19 10.94 8.63
N PRO A 145 -7.74 11.59 7.58
CA PRO A 145 -7.40 12.98 7.28
C PRO A 145 -7.74 13.97 8.39
N LYS A 146 -8.65 13.62 9.31
CA LYS A 146 -8.96 14.39 10.51
C LYS A 146 -8.07 14.04 11.71
N GLY A 147 -6.99 13.29 11.50
CA GLY A 147 -6.02 12.93 12.53
C GLY A 147 -6.49 11.85 13.52
N LYS A 148 -7.57 11.12 13.24
CA LYS A 148 -8.03 10.03 14.11
C LYS A 148 -7.23 8.76 13.86
N LEU A 149 -6.72 8.14 14.91
CA LEU A 149 -5.94 6.90 14.82
C LEU A 149 -6.83 5.74 14.37
N VAL A 150 -6.44 5.05 13.30
CA VAL A 150 -7.20 3.95 12.69
C VAL A 150 -6.70 2.58 13.17
N THR A 151 -5.38 2.43 13.32
CA THR A 151 -4.74 1.16 13.70
C THR A 151 -4.34 1.16 15.17
N ASP A 152 -4.34 -0.02 15.80
CA ASP A 152 -3.74 -0.22 17.13
C ASP A 152 -2.42 -1.00 17.04
N ASP A 153 -1.61 -0.94 18.10
CA ASP A 153 -0.37 -1.69 18.23
C ASP A 153 -0.21 -2.23 19.66
N PHE A 154 0.31 -3.47 19.77
CA PHE A 154 0.43 -4.21 21.02
C PHE A 154 -0.85 -4.17 21.90
N PRO A 155 -2.02 -4.60 21.41
CA PRO A 155 -3.25 -4.59 22.21
C PRO A 155 -3.12 -5.57 23.40
N LEU A 156 -3.87 -5.31 24.49
CA LEU A 156 -3.75 -6.10 25.74
C LEU A 156 -4.12 -7.58 25.54
N GLN A 157 -5.19 -7.85 24.79
CA GLN A 157 -5.72 -9.19 24.57
C GLN A 157 -4.93 -10.02 23.55
N HIS A 158 -4.15 -9.37 22.68
CA HIS A 158 -3.41 -10.00 21.58
C HIS A 158 -2.10 -9.24 21.37
N THR A 159 -1.20 -9.26 22.35
CA THR A 159 0.01 -8.40 22.38
C THR A 159 0.91 -8.55 21.16
N HIS A 160 0.85 -9.67 20.44
CA HIS A 160 1.56 -9.79 19.17
C HIS A 160 0.98 -8.94 18.05
N HIS A 161 -0.28 -8.48 18.07
CA HIS A 161 -0.92 -7.75 16.97
C HIS A 161 -0.34 -6.35 16.71
N HIS A 162 -0.05 -6.04 15.44
CA HIS A 162 0.38 -4.71 14.97
C HIS A 162 -0.58 -4.16 13.90
N GLY A 163 -0.47 -2.87 13.61
CA GLY A 163 -1.38 -2.10 12.75
C GLY A 163 -1.68 -2.76 11.40
N ILE A 164 -0.83 -2.60 10.39
CA ILE A 164 -0.95 -3.34 9.11
C ILE A 164 0.34 -4.13 8.88
N TRP A 165 0.22 -5.44 8.75
CA TRP A 165 1.35 -6.36 8.71
C TRP A 165 1.10 -7.56 7.80
N PHE A 166 2.12 -8.38 7.54
CA PHE A 166 1.96 -9.56 6.67
C PHE A 166 2.58 -10.86 7.25
N PRO A 167 2.14 -11.38 8.41
CA PRO A 167 2.63 -12.66 8.93
C PRO A 167 1.83 -13.87 8.45
N TRP A 168 2.53 -14.99 8.19
CA TRP A 168 1.91 -16.30 8.00
C TRP A 168 1.82 -17.09 9.31
N THR A 169 0.78 -17.90 9.45
CA THR A 169 0.61 -18.83 10.58
C THR A 169 0.34 -20.24 10.07
N LYS A 170 0.43 -21.24 10.96
CA LYS A 170 0.23 -22.67 10.64
C LYS A 170 1.04 -23.16 9.43
N THR A 171 2.24 -22.63 9.28
CA THR A 171 3.09 -22.94 8.13
C THR A 171 3.81 -24.28 8.33
N VAL A 172 4.23 -24.90 7.22
CA VAL A 172 5.15 -26.04 7.24
C VAL A 172 6.34 -25.73 6.34
N PHE A 173 7.55 -25.83 6.89
CA PHE A 173 8.80 -25.61 6.17
C PHE A 173 9.77 -26.74 6.50
N GLU A 174 10.13 -27.55 5.50
CA GLU A 174 11.04 -28.70 5.67
C GLU A 174 10.64 -29.64 6.83
N GLY A 175 9.34 -29.93 6.94
CA GLY A 175 8.77 -30.78 8.00
C GLY A 175 8.60 -30.10 9.37
N ARG A 176 9.09 -28.86 9.54
CA ARG A 176 8.93 -28.07 10.77
C ARG A 176 7.77 -27.09 10.66
N GLN A 177 7.39 -26.50 11.79
CA GLN A 177 6.20 -25.63 11.90
C GLN A 177 6.56 -24.23 12.45
N PRO A 178 7.30 -23.40 11.69
CA PRO A 178 7.48 -22.01 12.05
C PRO A 178 6.12 -21.27 12.06
N ASP A 179 5.97 -20.30 12.95
CA ASP A 179 4.75 -19.48 13.07
C ASP A 179 5.15 -18.00 13.15
N PHE A 180 4.93 -17.27 12.06
CA PHE A 180 5.31 -15.87 11.92
C PHE A 180 4.27 -14.91 12.49
N TRP A 181 3.10 -15.42 12.91
CA TRP A 181 2.02 -14.66 13.54
C TRP A 181 2.14 -14.69 15.05
N ASN A 182 2.26 -15.89 15.64
CA ASN A 182 2.25 -16.09 17.08
C ASN A 182 3.65 -15.96 17.69
N MET A 183 4.17 -14.73 17.71
CA MET A 183 5.54 -14.39 18.13
C MET A 183 5.91 -14.94 19.51
N GLY A 184 4.97 -14.98 20.45
CA GLY A 184 5.19 -15.51 21.80
C GLY A 184 5.66 -16.97 21.84
N SER A 185 5.44 -17.74 20.77
CA SER A 185 5.96 -19.11 20.65
C SER A 185 7.46 -19.19 20.37
N GLY A 186 8.09 -18.09 19.92
CA GLY A 186 9.51 -18.04 19.59
C GLY A 186 9.93 -18.94 18.42
N LYS A 187 8.98 -19.44 17.63
CA LYS A 187 9.26 -20.40 16.54
C LYS A 187 9.69 -19.75 15.23
N ALA A 188 9.33 -18.49 15.03
CA ALA A 188 9.72 -17.75 13.84
C ALA A 188 9.72 -16.24 14.11
N LYS A 189 10.36 -15.49 13.22
CA LYS A 189 10.31 -14.02 13.22
C LYS A 189 10.32 -13.48 11.79
N VAL A 190 9.93 -12.21 11.66
CA VAL A 190 10.06 -11.45 10.43
C VAL A 190 10.86 -10.20 10.75
N ASP A 191 12.01 -10.06 10.12
CA ASP A 191 12.91 -8.94 10.34
C ASP A 191 12.94 -8.01 9.14
N PHE A 192 13.03 -6.72 9.42
CA PHE A 192 13.45 -5.74 8.42
C PHE A 192 14.92 -5.97 8.06
N VAL A 193 15.18 -6.06 6.76
CA VAL A 193 16.52 -6.25 6.22
C VAL A 193 17.12 -4.91 5.80
N LYS A 194 16.40 -4.17 4.94
CA LYS A 194 16.85 -2.86 4.46
C LYS A 194 15.76 -2.05 3.79
N LEU A 195 16.04 -0.76 3.61
CA LEU A 195 15.27 0.17 2.81
C LEU A 195 15.92 0.31 1.44
N ASP A 196 15.26 -0.14 0.39
CA ASP A 196 15.76 -0.07 -0.99
C ASP A 196 15.53 1.32 -1.61
N ALA A 197 14.42 1.99 -1.27
CA ALA A 197 14.11 3.33 -1.78
C ALA A 197 13.14 4.07 -0.87
N THR A 198 13.21 5.40 -0.91
CA THR A 198 12.19 6.34 -0.43
C THR A 198 12.04 7.46 -1.45
N TRP A 199 10.83 7.97 -1.63
CA TRP A 199 10.60 9.13 -2.47
C TRP A 199 9.46 9.99 -1.93
N SER A 200 9.56 11.28 -2.21
CA SER A 200 8.51 12.27 -1.99
C SER A 200 8.06 12.81 -3.34
N GLY A 201 6.83 13.29 -3.45
CA GLY A 201 6.33 13.80 -4.72
C GLY A 201 4.95 14.43 -4.63
N PRO A 202 4.61 15.29 -5.62
CA PRO A 202 3.37 16.07 -5.60
C PRO A 202 2.11 15.24 -5.85
N VAL A 203 2.25 14.05 -6.44
CA VAL A 203 1.14 13.12 -6.67
C VAL A 203 1.18 11.98 -5.67
N HIS A 204 2.35 11.39 -5.47
CA HIS A 204 2.53 10.30 -4.53
C HIS A 204 3.94 10.28 -3.92
N GLY A 205 4.02 9.79 -2.70
CA GLY A 205 5.27 9.49 -2.01
C GLY A 205 5.26 8.03 -1.56
N GLY A 206 6.40 7.49 -1.17
CA GLY A 206 6.43 6.11 -0.70
C GLY A 206 7.81 5.58 -0.37
N PHE A 207 7.85 4.27 -0.18
CA PHE A 207 9.08 3.54 0.09
C PHE A 207 9.03 2.11 -0.44
N ARG A 208 10.22 1.52 -0.55
CA ARG A 208 10.40 0.10 -0.83
C ARG A 208 11.32 -0.53 0.21
N ALA A 209 10.82 -1.50 0.95
CA ALA A 209 11.55 -2.16 2.05
C ALA A 209 11.66 -3.66 1.82
N ARG A 210 12.71 -4.26 2.38
CA ARG A 210 12.98 -5.69 2.35
C ARG A 210 12.81 -6.30 3.73
N HIS A 211 12.23 -7.48 3.79
CA HIS A 211 12.07 -8.24 5.02
C HIS A 211 12.45 -9.70 4.80
N ARG A 212 12.84 -10.37 5.88
CA ARG A 212 13.15 -11.80 5.88
C ARG A 212 12.34 -12.52 6.93
N PHE A 213 11.78 -13.66 6.52
CA PHE A 213 11.08 -14.59 7.39
C PHE A 213 12.07 -15.67 7.81
N GLU A 214 12.30 -15.85 9.11
CA GLU A 214 13.27 -16.82 9.64
C GLU A 214 12.60 -17.88 10.51
N ASP A 215 12.91 -19.15 10.25
CA ASP A 215 12.58 -20.30 11.08
C ASP A 215 13.58 -20.39 12.24
N LEU A 216 13.07 -20.23 13.47
CA LEU A 216 13.84 -20.26 14.71
C LEU A 216 13.78 -21.63 15.40
N THR A 217 13.10 -22.62 14.80
CA THR A 217 13.02 -23.98 15.34
C THR A 217 14.30 -24.79 15.10
N VAL A 218 15.25 -24.24 14.32
CA VAL A 218 16.57 -24.80 14.03
C VAL A 218 17.68 -23.79 14.34
N LYS A 219 18.90 -24.30 14.57
CA LYS A 219 20.10 -23.49 14.79
C LYS A 219 21.17 -23.85 13.76
N PRO A 220 21.78 -22.86 13.05
CA PRO A 220 21.38 -21.45 13.04
C PRO A 220 19.97 -21.24 12.49
N ALA A 221 19.35 -20.09 12.81
CA ALA A 221 18.05 -19.72 12.26
C ALA A 221 18.09 -19.79 10.73
N LYS A 222 17.02 -20.29 10.11
CA LYS A 222 17.00 -20.56 8.68
C LYS A 222 16.08 -19.60 7.93
N PRO A 223 16.57 -18.88 6.90
CA PRO A 223 15.72 -18.07 6.03
C PRO A 223 14.66 -18.92 5.32
N VAL A 224 13.42 -18.41 5.29
CA VAL A 224 12.25 -19.07 4.71
C VAL A 224 11.72 -18.29 3.52
N LEU A 225 11.40 -17.00 3.71
CA LEU A 225 10.96 -16.09 2.66
C LEU A 225 11.80 -14.82 2.67
N GLU A 226 12.02 -14.27 1.49
CA GLU A 226 12.41 -12.89 1.26
C GLU A 226 11.18 -12.12 0.79
N GLU A 227 10.89 -10.98 1.40
CA GLU A 227 9.73 -10.13 1.11
C GLU A 227 10.20 -8.75 0.67
N THR A 228 9.51 -8.18 -0.33
CA THR A 228 9.63 -6.77 -0.70
C THR A 228 8.27 -6.12 -0.56
N TRP A 229 8.19 -5.08 0.25
CA TRP A 229 7.05 -4.16 0.25
C TRP A 229 7.36 -2.96 -0.61
N GLU A 230 6.42 -2.59 -1.47
CA GLU A 230 6.33 -1.26 -2.05
C GLU A 230 5.05 -0.58 -1.54
N VAL A 231 5.20 0.53 -0.83
CA VAL A 231 4.10 1.33 -0.30
C VAL A 231 4.07 2.66 -1.03
N ARG A 232 2.93 3.00 -1.64
CA ARG A 232 2.70 4.28 -2.33
C ARG A 232 1.52 4.99 -1.69
N VAL A 233 1.71 6.22 -1.22
CA VAL A 233 0.67 7.07 -0.62
C VAL A 233 0.35 8.21 -1.56
N TYR A 234 -0.93 8.52 -1.76
CA TYR A 234 -1.40 9.48 -2.74
C TYR A 234 -1.85 10.80 -2.12
N ALA A 235 -1.46 11.91 -2.75
CA ALA A 235 -1.91 13.27 -2.44
C ALA A 235 -3.34 13.50 -2.93
N ALA A 236 -4.34 12.90 -2.27
CA ALA A 236 -5.76 13.02 -2.65
C ALA A 236 -6.62 13.87 -1.68
N PRO A 237 -6.24 15.11 -1.34
CA PRO A 237 -6.87 15.90 -0.28
C PRO A 237 -8.24 16.49 -0.68
N ASP A 238 -8.46 16.80 -1.95
CA ASP A 238 -9.59 17.64 -2.39
C ASP A 238 -10.82 16.81 -2.83
N SER A 239 -10.87 15.53 -2.43
CA SER A 239 -12.07 14.70 -2.61
C SER A 239 -13.10 15.05 -1.52
N PRO A 240 -14.35 15.39 -1.85
CA PRO A 240 -15.41 15.67 -0.86
C PRO A 240 -15.69 14.53 0.13
N ASN A 241 -15.16 13.32 -0.11
CA ASN A 241 -15.21 12.16 0.78
C ASN A 241 -13.80 11.66 1.16
N ALA A 242 -12.80 12.55 1.21
CA ALA A 242 -11.38 12.18 1.29
C ALA A 242 -11.07 11.27 2.49
N GLY A 243 -10.65 10.03 2.18
CA GLY A 243 -9.78 9.23 3.01
C GLY A 243 -8.36 9.29 2.43
N TRP A 244 -7.35 8.96 3.23
CA TRP A 244 -6.04 8.70 2.66
C TRP A 244 -6.08 7.41 1.84
N ILE A 245 -5.46 7.45 0.66
CA ILE A 245 -5.33 6.29 -0.22
C ILE A 245 -3.86 5.92 -0.24
N PHE A 246 -3.57 4.63 -0.04
CA PHE A 246 -2.26 4.09 -0.26
C PHE A 246 -2.34 2.65 -0.76
N ASP A 247 -1.40 2.29 -1.62
CA ASP A 247 -1.20 0.92 -2.06
C ASP A 247 -0.09 0.28 -1.24
N LEU A 248 -0.27 -1.01 -0.92
CA LEU A 248 0.77 -1.87 -0.36
C LEU A 248 0.86 -3.10 -1.28
N THR A 249 1.98 -3.22 -1.99
CA THR A 249 2.31 -4.43 -2.75
C THR A 249 3.35 -5.22 -1.98
N SER A 250 3.03 -6.46 -1.62
CA SER A 250 4.01 -7.41 -1.07
C SER A 250 4.37 -8.45 -2.13
N THR A 251 5.66 -8.58 -2.43
CA THR A 251 6.21 -9.65 -3.26
C THR A 251 7.06 -10.57 -2.37
N GLN A 252 6.67 -11.84 -2.27
CA GLN A 252 7.35 -12.84 -1.45
C GLN A 252 7.94 -13.95 -2.32
N THR A 253 9.18 -14.33 -2.04
CA THR A 253 9.89 -15.43 -2.71
C THR A 253 10.50 -16.36 -1.67
N CYS A 254 10.52 -17.66 -1.92
CA CYS A 254 11.25 -18.59 -1.05
C CYS A 254 12.74 -18.20 -1.02
N ALA A 255 13.34 -18.14 0.17
CA ALA A 255 14.74 -17.77 0.35
C ALA A 255 15.72 -18.84 -0.17
N GLY A 256 15.21 -20.04 -0.47
CA GLY A 256 15.94 -21.17 -1.03
C GLY A 256 15.01 -22.10 -1.81
N PRO A 257 15.46 -23.33 -2.14
CA PRO A 257 14.70 -24.27 -2.96
C PRO A 257 13.50 -24.90 -2.23
N SER A 258 13.50 -24.88 -0.90
CA SER A 258 12.43 -25.46 -0.09
C SER A 258 11.20 -24.56 -0.09
N PRO A 259 9.99 -25.09 -0.37
CA PRO A 259 8.77 -24.29 -0.31
C PRO A 259 8.34 -24.03 1.13
N LEU A 260 7.73 -22.86 1.37
CA LEU A 260 6.87 -22.66 2.53
C LEU A 260 5.46 -23.17 2.20
N LEU A 261 5.03 -24.24 2.85
CA LEU A 261 3.66 -24.73 2.71
C LEU A 261 2.74 -23.91 3.61
N LEU A 262 1.60 -23.52 3.05
CA LEU A 262 0.54 -22.78 3.75
C LEU A 262 -0.74 -23.63 3.80
N PRO A 263 -0.81 -24.66 4.68
CA PRO A 263 -2.04 -25.41 4.90
C PRO A 263 -3.24 -24.49 5.17
N GLN A 264 -4.42 -24.91 4.71
CA GLN A 264 -5.64 -24.15 4.94
C GLN A 264 -5.86 -23.91 6.43
N TYR A 265 -5.97 -22.64 6.81
CA TYR A 265 -6.24 -22.21 8.18
C TYR A 265 -7.15 -20.98 8.18
N ARG A 266 -7.66 -20.62 9.36
CA ARG A 266 -8.68 -19.58 9.54
C ARG A 266 -8.21 -18.18 9.14
N TYR A 267 -6.90 -17.92 9.22
CA TYR A 267 -6.29 -16.63 8.92
C TYR A 267 -4.80 -16.81 8.59
N GLY A 268 -4.20 -15.79 8.00
CA GLY A 268 -2.79 -15.72 7.62
C GLY A 268 -2.60 -14.70 6.50
N GLY A 269 -1.40 -14.13 6.39
CA GLY A 269 -1.07 -13.14 5.37
C GLY A 269 -1.31 -11.71 5.86
N LEU A 270 -1.80 -10.83 4.97
CA LEU A 270 -2.08 -9.44 5.29
C LEU A 270 -3.12 -9.34 6.42
N GLY A 271 -2.73 -8.74 7.53
CA GLY A 271 -3.60 -8.50 8.68
C GLY A 271 -3.68 -7.02 9.01
N VAL A 272 -4.83 -6.63 9.56
CA VAL A 272 -5.04 -5.28 10.10
C VAL A 272 -5.57 -5.36 11.52
N ARG A 273 -4.89 -4.69 12.45
CA ARG A 273 -5.36 -4.43 13.80
C ARG A 273 -5.97 -3.04 13.87
N GLY A 274 -7.30 -3.00 13.95
CA GLY A 274 -8.08 -1.78 14.15
C GLY A 274 -7.88 -1.16 15.55
N ASN A 275 -8.26 0.11 15.69
CA ASN A 275 -8.18 0.86 16.93
C ASN A 275 -8.94 0.15 18.08
N ARG A 276 -8.32 0.07 19.26
CA ARG A 276 -8.92 -0.53 20.47
C ARG A 276 -10.23 0.11 20.91
N ALA A 277 -10.50 1.37 20.54
CA ALA A 277 -11.78 2.01 20.82
C ALA A 277 -12.96 1.22 20.24
N TRP A 278 -12.74 0.40 19.20
CA TRP A 278 -13.78 -0.41 18.57
C TRP A 278 -14.02 -1.77 19.26
N ASP A 279 -13.23 -2.11 20.29
CA ASP A 279 -13.39 -3.34 21.08
C ASP A 279 -14.58 -3.22 22.07
N HIS A 280 -15.15 -2.02 22.25
CA HIS A 280 -16.26 -1.75 23.17
C HIS A 280 -17.62 -2.08 22.53
N ALA A 281 -17.98 -3.37 22.51
CA ALA A 281 -19.17 -3.86 21.80
C ALA A 281 -20.52 -3.25 22.24
N ALA A 282 -20.62 -2.71 23.46
CA ALA A 282 -21.87 -2.17 23.99
C ALA A 282 -22.18 -0.74 23.48
N ASP A 283 -21.16 0.10 23.35
CA ASP A 283 -21.28 1.53 23.07
C ASP A 283 -20.52 2.00 21.82
N ASN A 284 -19.51 1.25 21.37
CA ASN A 284 -18.77 1.52 20.14
C ASN A 284 -18.35 0.22 19.42
N PRO A 285 -19.32 -0.58 18.93
CA PRO A 285 -19.02 -1.84 18.28
C PRO A 285 -18.22 -1.61 16.99
N THR A 286 -17.27 -2.51 16.74
CA THR A 286 -16.58 -2.54 15.45
C THR A 286 -17.60 -2.74 14.32
N GLN A 287 -17.63 -1.80 13.38
CA GLN A 287 -18.44 -1.83 12.17
C GLN A 287 -17.73 -2.61 11.07
N TYR A 288 -18.49 -3.41 10.33
CA TYR A 288 -18.01 -4.17 9.17
C TYR A 288 -18.90 -3.89 7.96
N LEU A 289 -18.30 -3.93 6.78
CA LEU A 289 -19.04 -4.02 5.52
C LEU A 289 -18.17 -4.71 4.48
N THR A 290 -18.71 -5.72 3.80
CA THR A 290 -18.01 -6.41 2.71
C THR A 290 -18.60 -6.02 1.35
N ALA A 291 -17.85 -6.31 0.28
CA ALA A 291 -18.32 -6.16 -1.10
C ALA A 291 -19.62 -6.93 -1.42
N ASN A 292 -19.98 -7.92 -0.61
CA ASN A 292 -21.17 -8.76 -0.77
C ASN A 292 -22.35 -8.27 0.08
N GLY A 293 -22.22 -7.11 0.75
CA GLY A 293 -23.28 -6.54 1.59
C GLY A 293 -23.37 -7.11 3.01
N VAL A 294 -22.41 -7.95 3.43
CA VAL A 294 -22.39 -8.50 4.80
C VAL A 294 -21.81 -7.46 5.76
N SER A 295 -22.59 -7.08 6.78
CA SER A 295 -22.18 -6.14 7.84
C SER A 295 -22.02 -6.77 9.23
N ASP A 296 -22.48 -8.02 9.41
CA ASP A 296 -22.25 -8.78 10.64
C ASP A 296 -20.85 -9.41 10.62
N ARG A 297 -20.06 -9.16 11.66
CA ARG A 297 -18.68 -9.64 11.77
C ARG A 297 -18.58 -11.17 11.81
N VAL A 298 -19.51 -11.83 12.49
CA VAL A 298 -19.49 -13.29 12.68
C VAL A 298 -19.85 -13.96 11.36
N ALA A 299 -20.88 -13.48 10.67
CA ALA A 299 -21.29 -13.94 9.35
C ALA A 299 -20.22 -13.68 8.28
N ALA A 300 -19.47 -12.59 8.39
CA ALA A 300 -18.36 -12.28 7.47
C ALA A 300 -17.12 -13.17 7.69
N HIS A 301 -16.98 -13.82 8.84
CA HIS A 301 -15.79 -14.61 9.17
C HIS A 301 -15.57 -15.76 8.17
N ALA A 302 -14.31 -15.93 7.72
CA ALA A 302 -13.89 -16.95 6.75
C ALA A 302 -14.63 -16.90 5.39
N THR A 303 -15.23 -15.77 5.04
CA THR A 303 -15.82 -15.53 3.71
C THR A 303 -14.86 -14.75 2.81
N ARG A 304 -15.07 -14.82 1.49
CA ARG A 304 -14.29 -14.06 0.50
C ARG A 304 -15.07 -12.84 0.02
N ALA A 305 -14.41 -11.69 -0.04
CA ALA A 305 -14.95 -10.46 -0.62
C ALA A 305 -13.84 -9.71 -1.37
N ARG A 306 -14.21 -8.98 -2.43
CA ARG A 306 -13.25 -8.17 -3.22
C ARG A 306 -12.75 -6.94 -2.47
N TRP A 307 -13.55 -6.46 -1.53
CA TRP A 307 -13.16 -5.42 -0.58
C TRP A 307 -13.94 -5.63 0.72
N TRP A 308 -13.40 -5.07 1.78
CA TRP A 308 -14.04 -4.98 3.09
C TRP A 308 -13.66 -3.67 3.76
N TYR A 309 -14.54 -3.22 4.64
CA TYR A 309 -14.37 -2.08 5.51
C TYR A 309 -14.43 -2.55 6.95
N ILE A 310 -13.53 -2.02 7.76
CA ILE A 310 -13.53 -2.16 9.22
C ILE A 310 -13.36 -0.77 9.83
N GLY A 311 -14.15 -0.46 10.86
CA GLY A 311 -14.05 0.83 11.54
C GLY A 311 -14.94 0.94 12.77
N GLY A 312 -15.02 2.16 13.28
CA GLY A 312 -15.83 2.53 14.44
C GLY A 312 -15.54 3.97 14.83
N THR A 313 -16.02 4.40 15.99
CA THR A 313 -15.83 5.77 16.46
C THR A 313 -14.50 5.90 17.22
N VAL A 314 -13.79 7.01 17.06
CA VAL A 314 -12.63 7.41 17.86
C VAL A 314 -12.83 8.88 18.24
N ASP A 315 -12.96 9.16 19.54
CA ASP A 315 -13.33 10.46 20.11
C ASP A 315 -14.57 11.10 19.41
N GLY A 316 -15.66 10.34 19.30
CA GLY A 316 -16.89 10.81 18.66
C GLY A 316 -16.83 10.94 17.12
N THR A 317 -15.71 10.62 16.47
CA THR A 317 -15.56 10.71 15.02
C THR A 317 -15.39 9.33 14.37
N GLN A 318 -16.08 9.07 13.26
CA GLN A 318 -15.90 7.85 12.48
C GLN A 318 -14.45 7.72 11.97
N ALA A 319 -13.83 6.58 12.22
CA ALA A 319 -12.52 6.19 11.71
C ALA A 319 -12.55 4.74 11.24
N GLY A 320 -11.78 4.42 10.21
CA GLY A 320 -11.77 3.08 9.66
C GLY A 320 -10.85 2.97 8.45
N VAL A 321 -10.79 1.78 7.90
CA VAL A 321 -10.04 1.47 6.68
C VAL A 321 -10.90 0.60 5.78
N ALA A 322 -10.93 0.96 4.49
CA ALA A 322 -11.40 0.08 3.44
C ALA A 322 -10.17 -0.56 2.80
N ILE A 323 -10.16 -1.88 2.69
CA ILE A 323 -9.07 -2.63 2.06
C ILE A 323 -9.67 -3.25 0.79
N LEU A 324 -9.10 -2.86 -0.34
CA LEU A 324 -9.52 -3.29 -1.66
C LEU A 324 -8.46 -4.27 -2.16
N GLY A 325 -8.89 -5.48 -2.56
CA GLY A 325 -8.00 -6.40 -3.26
C GLY A 325 -7.53 -5.78 -4.57
N HIS A 326 -6.37 -6.23 -5.07
CA HIS A 326 -5.92 -5.87 -6.41
C HIS A 326 -7.02 -6.22 -7.44
N PRO A 327 -7.33 -5.32 -8.39
CA PRO A 327 -8.39 -5.51 -9.37
C PRO A 327 -8.21 -6.74 -10.27
#